data_AF-A0A5C7DU74-F1
#
_entry.id   AF-A0A5C7DU74-F1
#
_cell.length_a   1.000
_cell.length_b   1.000
_cell.length_c   1.000
_cell.angle_alpha   90.00
_cell.angle_beta   90.00
_cell.angle_gamma   90.00
#
_symmetry.space_group_name_H-M   'P 1'
#
loop_
_entity.id
_entity.type
_entity.pdbx_description
1 polymer ?
#
loop_
_entity_poly.entity_id
_entity_poly.type
_entity_poly.pdbx_seq_one_letter_code
_entity_poly.pdbx_strand_id
1 'polypeptide(L)'
;MEKNKIEELKKIGIYIDEINDNPIIKKYKLSIKNSTIKKIDFEKLQTTIKIIEIKNSEISNIHFAKENNIKIIFLDCIFKNQLAVRDLSFKEKIKIIHCIFENMIDFSRITFYKIANFSCSRFKSEIRFTQVNFLAQSIFQEVCFKSECYFSKVEFKGRVSFFIARFRCEARFIQTKFLAEADIKNIEVENNFKEAHFESECYFSEVEFKGRVSFYIAKFKNEARFMQTKFLAKTDVNNTEVKNNFIETHFENKCYFSEVEFEGKVSFAVSRFKGETLFANILSINNILEFNQVEFNRVKFVNTAERLNSYYFSNSTFKSIANFENLNINDLIFYNVVFENIVTFDKVNFNNKPNFENCTFSNQFNIEHKYIEYNFQDLQNRTNNITDKYKALLDARDLFRKLKSNRIAHHNLIDASELRAQELYTRELELKHKENKSLKEKIERWQLFFYRKLCDHHTDILQSLNSLIIIIGIFGILSFLTIISINHYLGYKISINHLYFSLDFYDKHIKSLIQNHYLFIFFTNLLIIFAYLFLVILALCVKFMRKIFIVLSYLVIVCIMIISPKILIQAIGIFTDKRALLDPLSAIGGIYTLLFAFVVYSFIKTIRKNSIVPN
;
A
#
# COMPACT_ATOMS: atom_id res chain seq x y z
N MET A 1 -21.98 55.31 -50.42
CA MET A 1 -21.02 54.21 -50.67
C MET A 1 -21.28 53.00 -49.77
N GLU A 2 -21.64 53.19 -48.50
CA GLU A 2 -21.98 52.10 -47.56
C GLU A 2 -23.25 51.30 -47.91
N LYS A 3 -24.33 51.95 -48.36
CA LYS A 3 -25.57 51.26 -48.78
C LYS A 3 -25.33 50.19 -49.86
N ASN A 4 -24.56 50.50 -50.90
CA ASN A 4 -24.28 49.56 -52.00
C ASN A 4 -23.51 48.32 -51.50
N LYS A 5 -22.55 48.49 -50.58
CA LYS A 5 -21.80 47.37 -50.01
C LYS A 5 -22.67 46.49 -49.10
N ILE A 6 -23.55 47.08 -48.29
CA ILE A 6 -24.50 46.31 -47.47
C ILE A 6 -25.41 45.46 -48.38
N GLU A 7 -25.83 46.01 -49.51
CA GLU A 7 -26.69 45.31 -50.46
C GLU A 7 -25.95 44.17 -51.19
N GLU A 8 -24.67 44.35 -51.53
CA GLU A 8 -23.80 43.27 -52.02
C GLU A 8 -23.61 42.15 -50.98
N LEU A 9 -23.39 42.50 -49.71
CA LEU A 9 -23.25 41.54 -48.62
C LEU A 9 -24.55 40.74 -48.41
N LYS A 10 -25.71 41.39 -48.52
CA LYS A 10 -27.02 40.71 -48.47
C LYS A 10 -27.18 39.69 -49.60
N LYS A 11 -26.71 39.99 -50.81
CA LYS A 11 -26.77 39.05 -51.96
C LYS A 11 -25.98 37.77 -51.69
N ILE A 12 -24.88 37.85 -50.94
CA ILE A 12 -24.07 36.69 -50.54
C ILE A 12 -24.46 36.10 -49.17
N GLY A 13 -25.61 36.52 -48.59
CA GLY A 13 -26.14 35.93 -47.35
C GLY A 13 -25.65 36.54 -46.04
N ILE A 14 -25.04 37.73 -46.06
CA ILE A 14 -24.62 38.46 -44.86
C ILE A 14 -25.53 39.69 -44.66
N TYR A 15 -26.26 39.71 -43.54
CA TYR A 15 -27.18 40.78 -43.19
C TYR A 15 -26.58 41.55 -42.01
N ILE A 16 -26.02 42.74 -42.28
CA ILE A 16 -25.39 43.61 -41.27
C ILE A 16 -26.35 44.73 -40.89
N ASP A 17 -26.49 44.99 -39.58
CA ASP A 17 -27.23 46.12 -39.03
C ASP A 17 -26.33 47.36 -38.90
N GLU A 18 -25.11 47.20 -38.39
CA GLU A 18 -24.14 48.29 -38.21
C GLU A 18 -22.74 47.88 -38.68
N ILE A 19 -22.09 48.76 -39.45
CA ILE A 19 -20.72 48.57 -39.96
C ILE A 19 -19.85 49.71 -39.43
N ASN A 20 -18.88 49.41 -38.57
CA ASN A 20 -17.85 50.40 -38.20
C ASN A 20 -16.60 50.25 -39.09
N ASP A 21 -16.22 49.02 -39.45
CA ASP A 21 -15.14 48.76 -40.39
C ASP A 21 -15.66 48.18 -41.70
N ASN A 22 -15.27 48.80 -42.82
CA ASN A 22 -15.63 48.34 -44.15
C ASN A 22 -15.24 46.86 -44.39
N PRO A 23 -16.21 45.96 -44.71
CA PRO A 23 -15.91 44.57 -45.06
C PRO A 23 -15.01 44.47 -46.29
N ILE A 24 -14.09 43.50 -46.27
CA ILE A 24 -13.10 43.27 -47.33
C ILE A 24 -13.37 41.92 -47.98
N ILE A 25 -13.65 41.93 -49.28
CA ILE A 25 -13.74 40.72 -50.11
C ILE A 25 -12.51 40.67 -51.02
N LYS A 26 -11.68 39.64 -50.88
CA LYS A 26 -10.51 39.39 -51.74
C LYS A 26 -10.56 37.96 -52.27
N LYS A 27 -10.70 37.79 -53.60
CA LYS A 27 -10.97 36.48 -54.25
C LYS A 27 -12.18 35.80 -53.60
N TYR A 28 -11.91 34.76 -52.79
CA TYR A 28 -12.90 33.92 -52.12
C TYR A 28 -12.86 34.06 -50.59
N LYS A 29 -12.19 35.10 -50.07
CA LYS A 29 -12.10 35.41 -48.64
C LYS A 29 -12.92 36.66 -48.32
N LEU A 30 -13.83 36.53 -47.36
CA LEU A 30 -14.58 37.63 -46.75
C LEU A 30 -14.02 37.91 -45.36
N SER A 31 -13.68 39.17 -45.07
CA SER A 31 -13.28 39.64 -43.75
C SER A 31 -14.23 40.74 -43.26
N ILE A 32 -14.80 40.56 -42.07
CA ILE A 32 -15.66 41.53 -41.38
C ILE A 32 -15.06 41.82 -40.01
N LYS A 33 -15.11 43.08 -39.56
CA LYS A 33 -14.61 43.49 -38.24
C LYS A 33 -15.54 44.53 -37.62
N ASN A 34 -15.56 44.62 -36.30
CA ASN A 34 -16.19 45.73 -35.57
C ASN A 34 -17.64 46.00 -36.04
N SER A 35 -18.43 44.95 -36.26
CA SER A 35 -19.76 45.07 -36.89
C SER A 35 -20.85 44.37 -36.07
N THR A 36 -22.09 44.82 -36.24
CA THR A 36 -23.29 44.19 -35.67
C THR A 36 -24.02 43.45 -36.79
N ILE A 37 -23.98 42.13 -36.76
CA ILE A 37 -24.49 41.25 -37.82
C ILE A 37 -25.81 40.63 -37.38
N LYS A 38 -26.89 40.95 -38.08
CA LYS A 38 -28.23 40.40 -37.82
C LYS A 38 -28.33 38.91 -38.13
N LYS A 39 -27.83 38.52 -39.30
CA LYS A 39 -27.95 37.16 -39.82
C LYS A 39 -26.78 36.81 -40.74
N ILE A 40 -26.27 35.60 -40.59
CA ILE A 40 -25.38 34.94 -41.55
C ILE A 40 -26.10 33.71 -42.11
N ASP A 41 -26.18 33.61 -43.43
CA ASP A 41 -26.79 32.48 -44.14
C ASP A 41 -25.72 31.70 -44.92
N PHE A 42 -25.25 30.60 -44.33
CA PHE A 42 -24.17 29.79 -44.89
C PHE A 42 -24.58 29.04 -46.15
N GLU A 43 -25.86 28.76 -46.38
CA GLU A 43 -26.31 28.14 -47.63
C GLU A 43 -25.99 29.02 -48.84
N LYS A 44 -26.24 30.33 -48.72
CA LYS A 44 -25.91 31.32 -49.76
C LYS A 44 -24.43 31.65 -49.76
N LEU A 45 -23.85 31.90 -48.60
CA LEU A 45 -22.48 32.39 -48.47
C LEU A 45 -21.45 31.44 -49.11
N GLN A 46 -21.59 30.13 -48.89
CA GLN A 46 -20.59 29.15 -49.31
C GLN A 46 -20.54 28.87 -50.83
N THR A 47 -21.54 29.38 -51.56
CA THR A 47 -21.57 29.32 -53.03
C THR A 47 -20.49 30.21 -53.64
N THR A 48 -20.17 31.34 -52.99
CA THR A 48 -19.22 32.36 -53.47
C THR A 48 -17.96 32.45 -52.62
N ILE A 49 -18.10 32.37 -51.29
CA ILE A 49 -16.99 32.53 -50.34
C ILE A 49 -16.48 31.17 -49.87
N LYS A 50 -15.15 31.00 -49.82
CA LYS A 50 -14.48 29.79 -49.31
C LYS A 50 -13.79 29.99 -47.96
N ILE A 51 -13.55 31.24 -47.56
CA ILE A 51 -13.02 31.58 -46.24
C ILE A 51 -13.77 32.79 -45.69
N ILE A 52 -14.37 32.67 -44.51
CA ILE A 52 -14.93 33.81 -43.78
C ILE A 52 -14.15 34.05 -42.50
N GLU A 53 -13.80 35.31 -42.24
CA GLU A 53 -13.14 35.77 -41.02
C GLU A 53 -13.92 36.96 -40.44
N ILE A 54 -14.53 36.78 -39.28
CA ILE A 54 -15.23 37.83 -38.55
C ILE A 54 -14.51 38.08 -37.23
N LYS A 55 -14.23 39.36 -36.91
CA LYS A 55 -13.55 39.75 -35.67
C LYS A 55 -14.31 40.81 -34.88
N ASN A 56 -14.26 40.74 -33.56
CA ASN A 56 -14.77 41.79 -32.65
C ASN A 56 -16.17 42.27 -33.06
N SER A 57 -17.09 41.33 -33.27
CA SER A 57 -18.41 41.61 -33.86
C SER A 57 -19.51 40.91 -33.07
N GLU A 58 -20.69 41.52 -33.05
CA GLU A 58 -21.89 40.90 -32.48
C GLU A 58 -22.68 40.19 -33.58
N ILE A 59 -23.15 38.98 -33.33
CA ILE A 59 -23.86 38.16 -34.30
C ILE A 59 -25.15 37.67 -33.66
N SER A 60 -26.28 38.08 -34.22
CA SER A 60 -27.59 37.70 -33.69
C SER A 60 -27.98 36.30 -34.12
N ASN A 61 -28.02 36.02 -35.43
CA ASN A 61 -28.47 34.72 -35.94
C ASN A 61 -27.48 34.12 -36.94
N ILE A 62 -27.33 32.80 -36.90
CA ILE A 62 -26.61 32.05 -37.93
C ILE A 62 -27.47 30.89 -38.40
N HIS A 63 -27.63 30.81 -39.72
CA HIS A 63 -28.19 29.66 -40.40
C HIS A 63 -27.05 28.90 -41.06
N PHE A 64 -26.66 27.77 -40.48
CA PHE A 64 -25.67 26.89 -41.09
C PHE A 64 -26.30 25.99 -42.15
N ALA A 65 -25.57 25.67 -43.21
CA ALA A 65 -26.01 24.68 -44.20
C ALA A 65 -25.88 23.25 -43.63
N LYS A 66 -26.60 22.28 -44.20
CA LYS A 66 -26.44 20.85 -43.85
C LYS A 66 -25.00 20.36 -44.03
N GLU A 67 -24.34 20.81 -45.10
CA GLU A 67 -22.90 20.62 -45.32
C GLU A 67 -22.23 21.99 -45.49
N ASN A 68 -21.28 22.29 -44.62
CA ASN A 68 -20.54 23.54 -44.60
C ASN A 68 -19.13 23.32 -45.17
N ASN A 69 -18.92 23.75 -46.42
CA ASN A 69 -17.68 23.52 -47.20
C ASN A 69 -16.78 24.75 -47.24
N ILE A 70 -16.85 25.56 -46.19
CA ILE A 70 -16.21 26.88 -46.07
C ILE A 70 -15.38 26.91 -44.79
N LYS A 71 -14.19 27.52 -44.84
CA LYS A 71 -13.38 27.75 -43.64
C LYS A 71 -13.97 28.92 -42.85
N ILE A 72 -14.29 28.67 -41.59
CA ILE A 72 -15.00 29.64 -40.72
C ILE A 72 -14.06 30.08 -39.60
N ILE A 73 -13.89 31.40 -39.45
CA ILE A 73 -13.08 32.00 -38.40
C ILE A 73 -13.89 33.11 -37.73
N PHE A 74 -14.22 32.93 -36.46
CA PHE A 74 -14.77 33.94 -35.56
C PHE A 74 -13.73 34.20 -34.47
N LEU A 75 -13.34 35.47 -34.30
CA LEU A 75 -12.42 35.92 -33.24
C LEU A 75 -13.13 37.02 -32.44
N ASP A 76 -13.09 36.97 -31.11
CA ASP A 76 -13.64 38.04 -30.26
C ASP A 76 -15.12 38.37 -30.56
N CYS A 77 -15.91 37.39 -31.02
CA CYS A 77 -17.30 37.63 -31.42
C CYS A 77 -18.29 37.30 -30.29
N ILE A 78 -19.45 37.96 -30.28
CA ILE A 78 -20.53 37.69 -29.34
C ILE A 78 -21.73 37.13 -30.11
N PHE A 79 -22.15 35.91 -29.80
CA PHE A 79 -23.34 35.28 -30.36
C PHE A 79 -24.52 35.51 -29.41
N LYS A 80 -25.45 36.38 -29.83
CA LYS A 80 -26.57 36.85 -28.99
C LYS A 80 -27.65 35.80 -28.87
N ASN A 81 -28.11 35.19 -29.97
CA ASN A 81 -29.22 34.24 -29.92
C ASN A 81 -28.76 32.78 -29.93
N GLN A 82 -29.71 31.88 -29.66
CA GLN A 82 -29.52 30.44 -29.79
C GLN A 82 -29.10 30.08 -31.22
N LEU A 83 -28.11 29.20 -31.33
CA LEU A 83 -27.64 28.67 -32.61
C LEU A 83 -28.35 27.36 -32.92
N ALA A 84 -28.99 27.29 -34.09
CA ALA A 84 -29.55 26.05 -34.61
C ALA A 84 -28.43 25.24 -35.30
N VAL A 85 -27.78 24.35 -34.54
CA VAL A 85 -26.62 23.59 -35.01
C VAL A 85 -26.81 22.09 -34.76
N ARG A 86 -27.74 21.47 -35.49
CA ARG A 86 -28.03 20.04 -35.36
C ARG A 86 -28.02 19.36 -36.73
N ASP A 87 -27.55 18.12 -36.78
CA ASP A 87 -27.57 17.32 -38.01
C ASP A 87 -26.74 17.90 -39.17
N LEU A 88 -25.63 18.57 -38.84
CA LEU A 88 -24.79 19.29 -39.79
C LEU A 88 -23.39 18.68 -39.91
N SER A 89 -22.70 19.01 -41.01
CA SER A 89 -21.27 18.72 -41.16
C SER A 89 -20.46 19.96 -41.50
N PHE A 90 -19.24 20.01 -40.97
CA PHE A 90 -18.22 21.00 -41.32
C PHE A 90 -17.07 20.29 -42.01
N LYS A 91 -16.96 20.44 -43.32
CA LYS A 91 -15.90 19.80 -44.13
C LYS A 91 -14.56 20.56 -44.05
N GLU A 92 -14.60 21.83 -43.66
CA GLU A 92 -13.44 22.69 -43.49
C GLU A 92 -13.19 23.10 -42.03
N LYS A 93 -12.04 23.72 -41.78
CA LYS A 93 -11.64 24.16 -40.42
C LYS A 93 -12.62 25.20 -39.88
N ILE A 94 -13.03 25.03 -38.63
CA ILE A 94 -13.80 26.01 -37.86
C ILE A 94 -12.97 26.50 -36.68
N LYS A 95 -12.85 27.83 -36.55
CA LYS A 95 -12.17 28.49 -35.44
C LYS A 95 -13.13 29.49 -34.82
N ILE A 96 -13.43 29.32 -33.55
CA ILE A 96 -14.25 30.19 -32.73
C ILE A 96 -13.43 30.52 -31.49
N ILE A 97 -12.62 31.57 -31.56
CA ILE A 97 -11.61 31.87 -30.56
C ILE A 97 -12.02 33.13 -29.79
N HIS A 98 -11.92 33.09 -28.47
CA HIS A 98 -12.25 34.21 -27.59
C HIS A 98 -13.68 34.75 -27.81
N CYS A 99 -14.61 33.89 -28.23
CA CYS A 99 -15.98 34.29 -28.49
C CYS A 99 -16.88 34.02 -27.28
N ILE A 100 -17.99 34.74 -27.20
CA ILE A 100 -18.99 34.61 -26.14
C ILE A 100 -20.29 34.10 -26.74
N PHE A 101 -20.84 33.05 -26.17
CA PHE A 101 -22.18 32.56 -26.51
C PHE A 101 -23.13 32.84 -25.34
N GLU A 102 -24.19 33.60 -25.60
CA GLU A 102 -25.09 34.06 -24.53
C GLU A 102 -26.21 33.07 -24.21
N ASN A 103 -26.61 32.26 -25.19
CA ASN A 103 -27.72 31.32 -25.10
C ASN A 103 -27.29 29.86 -25.30
N MET A 104 -28.22 28.94 -25.05
CA MET A 104 -27.99 27.49 -25.17
C MET A 104 -27.48 27.14 -26.58
N ILE A 105 -26.56 26.17 -26.65
CA ILE A 105 -26.11 25.58 -27.92
C ILE A 105 -26.24 24.07 -27.88
N ASP A 106 -26.94 23.53 -28.87
CA ASP A 106 -27.07 22.10 -29.06
C ASP A 106 -26.38 21.70 -30.35
N PHE A 107 -25.16 21.14 -30.23
CA PHE A 107 -24.33 20.62 -31.31
C PHE A 107 -24.65 19.16 -31.68
N SER A 108 -25.86 18.66 -31.36
CA SER A 108 -26.23 17.26 -31.59
C SER A 108 -25.99 16.79 -33.03
N ARG A 109 -25.37 15.60 -33.17
CA ARG A 109 -25.17 14.89 -34.43
C ARG A 109 -24.37 15.67 -35.47
N ILE A 110 -23.41 16.47 -35.01
CA ILE A 110 -22.48 17.18 -35.90
C ILE A 110 -21.25 16.33 -36.21
N THR A 111 -20.74 16.46 -37.43
CA THR A 111 -19.41 15.95 -37.80
C THR A 111 -18.46 17.07 -38.22
N PHE A 112 -17.33 17.21 -37.52
CA PHE A 112 -16.21 18.07 -37.89
C PHE A 112 -15.13 17.22 -38.58
N TYR A 113 -14.92 17.44 -39.89
CA TYR A 113 -13.93 16.68 -40.67
C TYR A 113 -12.50 17.22 -40.51
N LYS A 114 -12.37 18.51 -40.18
CA LYS A 114 -11.09 19.18 -39.93
C LYS A 114 -11.09 19.83 -38.54
N ILE A 115 -10.00 20.52 -38.23
CA ILE A 115 -9.76 21.13 -36.92
C ILE A 115 -10.95 21.99 -36.50
N ALA A 116 -11.47 21.72 -35.30
CA ALA A 116 -12.46 22.52 -34.60
C ALA A 116 -11.83 23.16 -33.36
N ASN A 117 -11.71 24.49 -33.34
CA ASN A 117 -11.05 25.22 -32.27
C ASN A 117 -12.05 26.18 -31.61
N PHE A 118 -12.24 26.01 -30.30
CA PHE A 118 -13.09 26.83 -29.42
C PHE A 118 -12.28 27.55 -28.32
N SER A 119 -10.96 27.73 -28.52
CA SER A 119 -10.04 28.24 -27.50
C SER A 119 -10.47 29.59 -26.93
N CYS A 120 -10.31 29.77 -25.63
CA CYS A 120 -10.63 30.99 -24.87
C CYS A 120 -12.11 31.44 -24.98
N SER A 121 -12.99 30.64 -25.59
CA SER A 121 -14.40 30.99 -25.73
C SER A 121 -15.18 30.75 -24.44
N ARG A 122 -16.30 31.45 -24.28
CA ARG A 122 -17.13 31.45 -23.06
C ARG A 122 -18.56 31.09 -23.41
N PHE A 123 -19.05 29.98 -22.87
CA PHE A 123 -20.45 29.56 -23.00
C PHE A 123 -21.19 29.98 -21.73
N LYS A 124 -22.07 30.99 -21.83
CA LYS A 124 -22.81 31.53 -20.69
C LYS A 124 -24.00 30.64 -20.27
N SER A 125 -24.52 29.85 -21.19
CA SER A 125 -25.67 28.95 -21.00
C SER A 125 -25.28 27.51 -21.33
N GLU A 126 -26.24 26.59 -21.22
CA GLU A 126 -26.05 25.15 -21.41
C GLU A 126 -25.49 24.83 -22.81
N ILE A 127 -24.53 23.89 -22.86
CA ILE A 127 -24.02 23.37 -24.12
C ILE A 127 -24.11 21.84 -24.18
N ARG A 128 -24.64 21.34 -25.29
CA ARG A 128 -24.81 19.91 -25.54
C ARG A 128 -24.01 19.48 -26.76
N PHE A 129 -23.08 18.57 -26.55
CA PHE A 129 -22.42 17.76 -27.57
C PHE A 129 -22.97 16.35 -27.45
N THR A 130 -24.01 16.04 -28.23
CA THR A 130 -24.61 14.69 -28.26
C THR A 130 -24.32 14.02 -29.59
N GLN A 131 -23.70 12.83 -29.60
CA GLN A 131 -23.37 12.10 -30.83
C GLN A 131 -22.53 12.93 -31.82
N VAL A 132 -21.59 13.72 -31.30
CA VAL A 132 -20.70 14.57 -32.12
C VAL A 132 -19.46 13.78 -32.53
N ASN A 133 -19.05 13.91 -33.79
CA ASN A 133 -17.86 13.28 -34.33
C ASN A 133 -16.80 14.33 -34.69
N PHE A 134 -15.69 14.35 -33.95
CA PHE A 134 -14.50 15.12 -34.29
C PHE A 134 -13.49 14.20 -34.99
N LEU A 135 -13.43 14.26 -36.33
CA LEU A 135 -12.53 13.40 -37.12
C LEU A 135 -11.07 13.89 -37.12
N ALA A 136 -10.85 15.12 -36.67
CA ALA A 136 -9.53 15.75 -36.55
C ALA A 136 -9.38 16.41 -35.16
N GLN A 137 -8.30 17.15 -34.97
CA GLN A 137 -8.00 17.81 -33.69
C GLN A 137 -9.14 18.73 -33.23
N SER A 138 -9.52 18.60 -31.96
CA SER A 138 -10.46 19.48 -31.27
C SER A 138 -9.75 20.25 -30.15
N ILE A 139 -9.95 21.56 -30.08
CA ILE A 139 -9.19 22.44 -29.19
C ILE A 139 -10.17 23.25 -28.35
N PHE A 140 -10.16 23.03 -27.04
CA PHE A 140 -10.98 23.67 -26.01
C PHE A 140 -10.09 24.32 -24.94
N GLN A 141 -8.91 24.80 -25.33
CA GLN A 141 -7.95 25.38 -24.40
C GLN A 141 -8.50 26.67 -23.81
N GLU A 142 -8.39 26.85 -22.49
CA GLU A 142 -8.88 28.01 -21.74
C GLU A 142 -10.38 28.32 -21.98
N VAL A 143 -11.15 27.35 -22.47
CA VAL A 143 -12.59 27.51 -22.64
C VAL A 143 -13.25 27.66 -21.27
N CYS A 144 -14.29 28.47 -21.16
CA CYS A 144 -15.07 28.60 -19.94
C CYS A 144 -16.53 28.21 -20.17
N PHE A 145 -16.96 27.11 -19.57
CA PHE A 145 -18.36 26.71 -19.50
C PHE A 145 -18.95 27.26 -18.20
N LYS A 146 -19.84 28.25 -18.31
CA LYS A 146 -20.51 28.87 -17.14
C LYS A 146 -21.78 28.16 -16.71
N SER A 147 -22.34 27.30 -17.56
CA SER A 147 -23.51 26.46 -17.31
C SER A 147 -23.14 25.00 -17.60
N GLU A 148 -24.13 24.10 -17.49
CA GLU A 148 -24.01 22.68 -17.72
C GLU A 148 -23.42 22.36 -19.09
N CYS A 149 -22.48 21.43 -19.12
CA CYS A 149 -21.78 21.01 -20.32
C CYS A 149 -21.88 19.49 -20.46
N TYR A 150 -22.50 19.03 -21.55
CA TYR A 150 -22.75 17.63 -21.81
C TYR A 150 -21.95 17.16 -23.03
N PHE A 151 -21.07 16.18 -22.82
CA PHE A 151 -20.45 15.37 -23.87
C PHE A 151 -21.04 13.96 -23.77
N SER A 152 -22.10 13.69 -24.53
CA SER A 152 -22.78 12.39 -24.56
C SER A 152 -22.53 11.68 -25.88
N LYS A 153 -21.97 10.47 -25.84
CA LYS A 153 -21.68 9.67 -27.04
C LYS A 153 -20.83 10.43 -28.07
N VAL A 154 -19.92 11.28 -27.61
CA VAL A 154 -19.02 12.05 -28.48
C VAL A 154 -17.84 11.18 -28.87
N GLU A 155 -17.45 11.20 -30.14
CA GLU A 155 -16.24 10.53 -30.64
C GLU A 155 -15.18 11.56 -31.03
N PHE A 156 -14.07 11.57 -30.30
CA PHE A 156 -12.86 12.31 -30.65
C PHE A 156 -11.87 11.36 -31.32
N LYS A 157 -11.83 11.37 -32.67
CA LYS A 157 -10.87 10.56 -33.46
C LYS A 157 -9.53 11.26 -33.68
N GLY A 158 -9.46 12.56 -33.38
CA GLY A 158 -8.21 13.32 -33.31
C GLY A 158 -7.92 13.83 -31.90
N ARG A 159 -6.73 14.41 -31.71
CA ARG A 159 -6.28 14.98 -30.43
C ARG A 159 -7.30 15.97 -29.84
N VAL A 160 -7.57 15.84 -28.55
CA VAL A 160 -8.37 16.80 -27.77
C VAL A 160 -7.49 17.57 -26.79
N SER A 161 -7.81 18.83 -26.53
CA SER A 161 -7.14 19.64 -25.52
C SER A 161 -8.13 20.52 -24.76
N PHE A 162 -8.32 20.22 -23.48
CA PHE A 162 -9.01 21.00 -22.46
C PHE A 162 -8.00 21.68 -21.50
N PHE A 163 -6.80 21.99 -22.00
CA PHE A 163 -5.75 22.66 -21.20
C PHE A 163 -6.29 23.96 -20.59
N ILE A 164 -6.21 24.10 -19.25
CA ILE A 164 -6.72 25.27 -18.49
C ILE A 164 -8.24 25.52 -18.73
N ALA A 165 -8.99 24.52 -19.24
CA ALA A 165 -10.44 24.66 -19.37
C ALA A 165 -11.10 24.83 -18.00
N ARG A 166 -12.16 25.65 -17.94
CA ARG A 166 -12.90 25.95 -16.71
C ARG A 166 -14.35 25.51 -16.85
N PHE A 167 -14.75 24.52 -16.07
CA PHE A 167 -16.12 24.04 -15.95
C PHE A 167 -16.72 24.58 -14.65
N ARG A 168 -17.52 25.65 -14.75
CA ARG A 168 -18.09 26.32 -13.55
C ARG A 168 -19.37 25.67 -13.04
N CYS A 169 -20.03 24.91 -13.90
CA CYS A 169 -21.20 24.11 -13.61
C CYS A 169 -20.92 22.66 -13.97
N GLU A 170 -21.94 21.82 -13.83
CA GLU A 170 -21.82 20.38 -14.01
C GLU A 170 -21.25 20.00 -15.39
N ALA A 171 -20.23 19.13 -15.39
CA ALA A 171 -19.59 18.62 -16.60
C ALA A 171 -19.79 17.11 -16.72
N ARG A 172 -20.56 16.67 -17.72
CA ARG A 172 -20.86 15.25 -17.95
C ARG A 172 -20.21 14.74 -19.22
N PHE A 173 -19.30 13.79 -19.08
CA PHE A 173 -18.75 12.96 -20.15
C PHE A 173 -19.36 11.56 -20.02
N ILE A 174 -20.38 11.28 -20.83
CA ILE A 174 -21.13 10.02 -20.78
C ILE A 174 -20.93 9.26 -22.09
N GLN A 175 -20.42 8.03 -22.03
CA GLN A 175 -20.15 7.21 -23.21
C GLN A 175 -19.28 7.94 -24.26
N THR A 176 -18.43 8.87 -23.82
CA THR A 176 -17.53 9.62 -24.69
C THR A 176 -16.30 8.79 -25.00
N LYS A 177 -15.87 8.81 -26.26
CA LYS A 177 -14.73 8.02 -26.76
C LYS A 177 -13.62 8.93 -27.27
N PHE A 178 -12.46 8.84 -26.63
CA PHE A 178 -11.23 9.48 -27.04
C PHE A 178 -10.36 8.45 -27.77
N LEU A 179 -10.51 8.38 -29.09
CA LEU A 179 -10.02 7.29 -29.94
C LEU A 179 -8.66 7.56 -30.59
N ALA A 180 -8.11 8.76 -30.44
CA ALA A 180 -6.83 9.13 -31.04
C ALA A 180 -5.65 8.50 -30.25
N GLU A 181 -4.93 7.57 -30.88
CA GLU A 181 -3.73 6.93 -30.31
C GLU A 181 -2.44 7.65 -30.74
N ALA A 182 -2.38 8.09 -32.00
CA ALA A 182 -1.28 8.81 -32.60
C ALA A 182 -1.78 9.89 -33.56
N ASP A 183 -0.97 10.92 -33.79
CA ASP A 183 -1.27 11.94 -34.80
C ASP A 183 -0.78 11.49 -36.20
N ILE A 184 -1.01 12.32 -37.22
CA ILE A 184 -0.63 12.03 -38.62
C ILE A 184 0.90 11.83 -38.79
N LYS A 185 1.71 12.30 -37.84
CA LYS A 185 3.17 12.18 -37.83
C LYS A 185 3.66 11.05 -36.92
N ASN A 186 2.78 10.16 -36.47
CA ASN A 186 3.06 9.16 -35.45
C ASN A 186 3.62 9.76 -34.15
N ILE A 187 3.18 10.96 -33.77
CA ILE A 187 3.47 11.53 -32.44
C ILE A 187 2.35 11.09 -31.49
N GLU A 188 2.73 10.70 -30.27
CA GLU A 188 1.78 10.32 -29.20
C GLU A 188 0.69 11.39 -29.01
N VAL A 189 -0.57 10.96 -29.04
CA VAL A 189 -1.70 11.84 -28.75
C VAL A 189 -2.08 11.74 -27.29
N GLU A 190 -1.73 12.79 -26.55
CA GLU A 190 -2.22 12.98 -25.18
C GLU A 190 -3.58 13.73 -25.20
N ASN A 191 -4.60 13.08 -24.65
CA ASN A 191 -5.87 13.70 -24.27
C ASN A 191 -5.62 14.64 -23.09
N ASN A 192 -5.54 15.93 -23.37
CA ASN A 192 -4.99 16.91 -22.44
C ASN A 192 -6.08 17.57 -21.60
N PHE A 193 -6.13 17.25 -20.31
CA PHE A 193 -6.91 17.94 -19.26
C PHE A 193 -6.00 18.62 -18.23
N LYS A 194 -4.74 18.89 -18.59
CA LYS A 194 -3.77 19.50 -17.69
C LYS A 194 -4.28 20.87 -17.24
N GLU A 195 -4.18 21.13 -15.94
CA GLU A 195 -4.64 22.36 -15.29
C GLU A 195 -6.13 22.69 -15.54
N ALA A 196 -6.94 21.71 -15.98
CA ALA A 196 -8.38 21.89 -16.08
C ALA A 196 -8.98 22.10 -14.68
N HIS A 197 -9.92 23.02 -14.58
CA HIS A 197 -10.59 23.39 -13.33
C HIS A 197 -12.08 23.04 -13.41
N PHE A 198 -12.48 22.02 -12.66
CA PHE A 198 -13.87 21.64 -12.46
C PHE A 198 -14.35 22.25 -11.14
N GLU A 199 -15.08 23.37 -11.23
CA GLU A 199 -15.59 24.10 -10.06
C GLU A 199 -16.89 23.49 -9.51
N SER A 200 -17.60 22.70 -10.33
CA SER A 200 -18.78 21.90 -9.94
C SER A 200 -18.54 20.40 -10.16
N GLU A 201 -19.59 19.60 -10.04
CA GLU A 201 -19.59 18.15 -10.19
C GLU A 201 -19.13 17.73 -11.60
N CYS A 202 -18.31 16.68 -11.66
CA CYS A 202 -17.80 16.12 -12.90
C CYS A 202 -17.99 14.62 -12.98
N TYR A 203 -18.56 14.16 -14.09
CA TYR A 203 -18.91 12.76 -14.31
C TYR A 203 -18.21 12.26 -15.58
N PHE A 204 -17.32 11.28 -15.43
CA PHE A 204 -16.80 10.44 -16.49
C PHE A 204 -17.46 9.06 -16.34
N SER A 205 -18.55 8.83 -17.07
CA SER A 205 -19.30 7.58 -17.02
C SER A 205 -19.18 6.84 -18.34
N GLU A 206 -18.73 5.58 -18.30
CA GLU A 206 -18.53 4.74 -19.49
C GLU A 206 -17.63 5.42 -20.55
N VAL A 207 -16.65 6.22 -20.09
CA VAL A 207 -15.71 6.92 -20.96
C VAL A 207 -14.59 5.99 -21.39
N GLU A 208 -14.21 6.02 -22.67
CA GLU A 208 -13.12 5.23 -23.23
C GLU A 208 -11.98 6.15 -23.68
N PHE A 209 -10.80 5.99 -23.08
CA PHE A 209 -9.56 6.63 -23.50
C PHE A 209 -8.64 5.59 -24.15
N LYS A 210 -8.57 5.59 -25.50
CA LYS A 210 -7.60 4.75 -26.24
C LYS A 210 -6.19 5.31 -26.18
N GLY A 211 -6.06 6.61 -26.41
CA GLY A 211 -4.82 7.35 -26.20
C GLY A 211 -4.63 7.76 -24.74
N ARG A 212 -3.38 8.05 -24.36
CA ARG A 212 -3.02 8.50 -23.02
C ARG A 212 -3.84 9.73 -22.63
N VAL A 213 -4.25 9.82 -21.36
CA VAL A 213 -4.87 11.02 -20.79
C VAL A 213 -4.02 11.63 -19.69
N SER A 214 -4.06 12.96 -19.59
CA SER A 214 -3.40 13.69 -18.50
C SER A 214 -4.31 14.70 -17.83
N PHE A 215 -4.49 14.50 -16.52
CA PHE A 215 -5.11 15.39 -15.55
C PHE A 215 -4.04 16.07 -14.65
N TYR A 216 -2.83 16.27 -15.17
CA TYR A 216 -1.73 16.87 -14.42
C TYR A 216 -2.13 18.25 -13.87
N ILE A 217 -2.04 18.44 -12.55
CA ILE A 217 -2.45 19.69 -11.85
C ILE A 217 -3.94 20.04 -12.06
N ALA A 218 -4.76 19.13 -12.60
CA ALA A 218 -6.20 19.35 -12.70
C ALA A 218 -6.82 19.46 -11.29
N LYS A 219 -7.84 20.29 -11.16
CA LYS A 219 -8.52 20.55 -9.88
C LYS A 219 -10.00 20.24 -9.99
N PHE A 220 -10.47 19.38 -9.09
CA PHE A 220 -11.87 19.04 -8.92
C PHE A 220 -12.33 19.60 -7.57
N LYS A 221 -13.06 20.71 -7.59
CA LYS A 221 -13.53 21.39 -6.37
C LYS A 221 -14.70 20.67 -5.71
N ASN A 222 -15.56 20.08 -6.53
CA ASN A 222 -16.74 19.33 -6.11
C ASN A 222 -16.58 17.86 -6.51
N GLU A 223 -17.66 17.10 -6.40
CA GLU A 223 -17.66 15.66 -6.59
C GLU A 223 -17.16 15.26 -7.98
N ALA A 224 -16.20 14.32 -8.02
CA ALA A 224 -15.67 13.74 -9.25
C ALA A 224 -15.98 12.24 -9.29
N ARG A 225 -16.63 11.78 -10.35
CA ARG A 225 -16.96 10.36 -10.55
C ARG A 225 -16.33 9.83 -11.83
N PHE A 226 -15.51 8.80 -11.70
CA PHE A 226 -15.02 7.94 -12.77
C PHE A 226 -15.72 6.59 -12.62
N MET A 227 -16.80 6.39 -13.36
CA MET A 227 -17.64 5.19 -13.31
C MET A 227 -17.47 4.42 -14.62
N GLN A 228 -17.11 3.14 -14.56
CA GLN A 228 -16.94 2.30 -15.76
C GLN A 228 -16.02 2.94 -16.82
N THR A 229 -15.08 3.77 -16.37
CA THR A 229 -14.14 4.47 -17.26
C THR A 229 -12.99 3.55 -17.61
N LYS A 230 -12.59 3.55 -18.88
CA LYS A 230 -11.54 2.70 -19.44
C LYS A 230 -10.35 3.53 -19.90
N PHE A 231 -9.19 3.27 -19.33
CA PHE A 231 -7.90 3.85 -19.67
C PHE A 231 -7.06 2.78 -20.38
N LEU A 232 -7.10 2.77 -21.71
CA LEU A 232 -6.60 1.66 -22.54
C LEU A 232 -5.17 1.84 -23.07
N ALA A 233 -4.59 3.03 -22.89
CA ALA A 233 -3.26 3.35 -23.40
C ALA A 233 -2.14 2.59 -22.67
N LYS A 234 -1.62 1.52 -23.27
CA LYS A 234 -0.54 0.67 -22.71
C LYS A 234 0.86 1.18 -23.04
N THR A 235 1.07 1.48 -24.32
CA THR A 235 2.35 1.93 -24.86
C THR A 235 2.16 3.15 -25.74
N ASP A 236 3.20 3.94 -25.92
CA ASP A 236 3.26 4.98 -26.95
C ASP A 236 3.53 4.38 -28.33
N VAL A 237 3.62 5.27 -29.31
CA VAL A 237 4.00 5.00 -30.71
C VAL A 237 5.38 4.34 -30.87
N ASN A 238 6.25 4.42 -29.86
CA ASN A 238 7.58 3.82 -29.85
C ASN A 238 7.62 2.51 -29.04
N ASN A 239 6.46 1.94 -28.69
CA ASN A 239 6.32 0.77 -27.82
C ASN A 239 6.92 0.95 -26.42
N THR A 240 7.05 2.19 -25.95
CA THR A 240 7.44 2.49 -24.58
C THR A 240 6.20 2.58 -23.70
N GLU A 241 6.30 2.09 -22.46
CA GLU A 241 5.17 2.07 -21.56
C GLU A 241 4.71 3.49 -21.19
N VAL A 242 3.42 3.77 -21.37
CA VAL A 242 2.83 5.07 -21.00
C VAL A 242 2.02 4.98 -19.73
N LYS A 243 1.95 6.11 -19.02
CA LYS A 243 1.14 6.26 -17.81
C LYS A 243 0.05 7.29 -18.01
N ASN A 244 -1.19 6.89 -17.75
CA ASN A 244 -2.31 7.80 -17.54
C ASN A 244 -2.00 8.65 -16.31
N ASN A 245 -2.07 9.97 -16.48
CA ASN A 245 -1.39 10.90 -15.59
C ASN A 245 -2.39 11.66 -14.71
N PHE A 246 -2.42 11.32 -13.42
CA PHE A 246 -3.11 12.04 -12.34
C PHE A 246 -2.11 12.67 -11.35
N ILE A 247 -0.89 12.97 -11.82
CA ILE A 247 0.16 13.55 -10.98
C ILE A 247 -0.26 14.96 -10.55
N GLU A 248 -0.09 15.26 -9.27
CA GLU A 248 -0.49 16.54 -8.66
C GLU A 248 -1.96 16.92 -8.88
N THR A 249 -2.84 15.98 -9.22
CA THR A 249 -4.28 16.25 -9.30
C THR A 249 -4.84 16.52 -7.90
N HIS A 250 -5.69 17.54 -7.77
CA HIS A 250 -6.35 17.90 -6.51
C HIS A 250 -7.84 17.58 -6.57
N PHE A 251 -8.28 16.68 -5.69
CA PHE A 251 -9.70 16.42 -5.43
C PHE A 251 -10.06 17.07 -4.09
N GLU A 252 -10.78 18.18 -4.12
CA GLU A 252 -11.12 18.94 -2.91
C GLU A 252 -12.30 18.33 -2.14
N ASN A 253 -13.18 17.61 -2.85
CA ASN A 253 -14.36 16.94 -2.31
C ASN A 253 -14.36 15.45 -2.69
N LYS A 254 -15.52 14.80 -2.63
CA LYS A 254 -15.69 13.37 -2.87
C LYS A 254 -15.16 12.93 -4.24
N CYS A 255 -14.46 11.81 -4.28
CA CYS A 255 -13.91 11.24 -5.50
C CYS A 255 -14.21 9.73 -5.57
N TYR A 256 -14.81 9.29 -6.67
CA TYR A 256 -15.22 7.91 -6.86
C TYR A 256 -14.56 7.33 -8.10
N PHE A 257 -13.74 6.29 -7.93
CA PHE A 257 -13.32 5.40 -9.00
C PHE A 257 -14.06 4.08 -8.79
N SER A 258 -15.06 3.80 -9.63
CA SER A 258 -15.88 2.59 -9.54
C SER A 258 -15.89 1.85 -10.86
N GLU A 259 -15.55 0.57 -10.83
CA GLU A 259 -15.51 -0.29 -12.03
C GLU A 259 -14.57 0.28 -13.11
N VAL A 260 -13.51 0.96 -12.69
CA VAL A 260 -12.53 1.57 -13.59
C VAL A 260 -11.54 0.52 -14.08
N GLU A 261 -11.22 0.57 -15.37
CA GLU A 261 -10.28 -0.31 -16.04
C GLU A 261 -9.04 0.47 -16.49
N PHE A 262 -7.91 0.22 -15.83
CA PHE A 262 -6.58 0.71 -16.18
C PHE A 262 -5.82 -0.38 -16.92
N GLU A 263 -6.13 -0.60 -18.19
CA GLU A 263 -5.36 -1.53 -19.03
C GLU A 263 -3.92 -1.03 -19.26
N GLY A 264 -3.71 0.29 -19.24
CA GLY A 264 -2.40 0.93 -19.13
C GLY A 264 -2.06 1.37 -17.71
N LYS A 265 -0.78 1.63 -17.42
CA LYS A 265 -0.37 2.13 -16.10
C LYS A 265 -1.05 3.48 -15.78
N VAL A 266 -1.24 3.73 -14.49
CA VAL A 266 -1.75 5.00 -13.96
C VAL A 266 -0.78 5.55 -12.91
N SER A 267 -0.60 6.87 -12.87
CA SER A 267 0.21 7.54 -11.84
C SER A 267 -0.62 8.56 -11.09
N PHE A 268 -0.78 8.35 -9.79
CA PHE A 268 -1.39 9.30 -8.85
C PHE A 268 -0.36 10.10 -8.07
N ALA A 269 0.91 10.13 -8.50
CA ALA A 269 1.98 10.66 -7.67
C ALA A 269 1.71 12.12 -7.23
N VAL A 270 1.95 12.43 -5.95
CA VAL A 270 1.76 13.80 -5.39
C VAL A 270 0.30 14.29 -5.43
N SER A 271 -0.65 13.46 -5.82
CA SER A 271 -2.07 13.83 -5.81
C SER A 271 -2.60 14.00 -4.38
N ARG A 272 -3.64 14.82 -4.24
CA ARG A 272 -4.30 15.06 -2.94
C ARG A 272 -5.78 14.82 -3.03
N PHE A 273 -6.26 13.95 -2.17
CA PHE A 273 -7.66 13.60 -1.99
C PHE A 273 -8.16 14.16 -0.66
N LYS A 274 -8.66 15.40 -0.67
CA LYS A 274 -9.10 16.10 0.56
C LYS A 274 -10.48 15.66 1.04
N GLY A 275 -11.33 15.15 0.15
CA GLY A 275 -12.64 14.60 0.49
C GLY A 275 -12.62 13.08 0.73
N GLU A 276 -13.80 12.46 0.70
CA GLU A 276 -13.92 11.01 0.74
C GLU A 276 -13.57 10.40 -0.61
N THR A 277 -12.72 9.37 -0.61
CA THR A 277 -12.29 8.68 -1.83
C THR A 277 -12.68 7.22 -1.80
N LEU A 278 -13.27 6.74 -2.88
CA LEU A 278 -13.61 5.33 -3.05
C LEU A 278 -12.89 4.76 -4.28
N PHE A 279 -12.13 3.69 -4.06
CA PHE A 279 -11.65 2.80 -5.13
C PHE A 279 -12.44 1.49 -5.03
N ALA A 280 -13.46 1.36 -5.88
CA ALA A 280 -14.34 0.20 -5.93
C ALA A 280 -14.14 -0.58 -7.24
N ASN A 281 -13.91 -1.89 -7.14
CA ASN A 281 -13.86 -2.79 -8.31
C ASN A 281 -12.87 -2.35 -9.39
N ILE A 282 -11.68 -1.89 -8.98
CA ILE A 282 -10.66 -1.42 -9.91
C ILE A 282 -10.00 -2.62 -10.61
N LEU A 283 -9.92 -2.54 -11.93
CA LEU A 283 -9.09 -3.38 -12.78
C LEU A 283 -7.85 -2.58 -13.15
N SER A 284 -6.66 -3.11 -12.90
CA SER A 284 -5.42 -2.46 -13.36
C SER A 284 -4.49 -3.45 -14.05
N ILE A 285 -3.57 -2.91 -14.84
CA ILE A 285 -2.53 -3.69 -15.52
C ILE A 285 -1.72 -4.47 -14.49
N ASN A 286 -1.59 -5.78 -14.72
CA ASN A 286 -0.97 -6.73 -13.80
C ASN A 286 -1.59 -6.74 -12.39
N ASN A 287 -2.80 -6.19 -12.24
CA ASN A 287 -3.49 -5.96 -10.97
C ASN A 287 -2.69 -5.15 -9.94
N ILE A 288 -1.81 -4.25 -10.40
CA ILE A 288 -0.96 -3.41 -9.54
C ILE A 288 -1.50 -1.97 -9.49
N LEU A 289 -1.64 -1.41 -8.28
CA LEU A 289 -1.90 0.02 -8.05
C LEU A 289 -0.83 0.62 -7.14
N GLU A 290 -0.23 1.72 -7.62
CA GLU A 290 0.86 2.40 -6.94
C GLU A 290 0.47 3.83 -6.57
N PHE A 291 0.74 4.21 -5.33
CA PHE A 291 0.52 5.54 -4.77
C PHE A 291 1.83 6.04 -4.17
N ASN A 292 2.43 7.06 -4.77
CA ASN A 292 3.67 7.67 -4.30
C ASN A 292 3.43 9.13 -3.91
N GLN A 293 3.79 9.52 -2.68
CA GLN A 293 3.58 10.87 -2.16
C GLN A 293 2.11 11.33 -2.19
N VAL A 294 1.18 10.39 -2.01
CA VAL A 294 -0.26 10.70 -2.07
C VAL A 294 -0.78 11.06 -0.69
N GLU A 295 -1.63 12.08 -0.65
CA GLU A 295 -2.36 12.45 0.56
C GLU A 295 -3.83 12.03 0.42
N PHE A 296 -4.28 11.15 1.31
CA PHE A 296 -5.69 10.78 1.45
C PHE A 296 -6.25 11.37 2.74
N ASN A 297 -7.41 12.02 2.67
CA ASN A 297 -8.18 12.34 3.88
C ASN A 297 -8.92 11.08 4.35
N ARG A 298 -10.07 10.76 3.77
CA ARG A 298 -10.81 9.51 4.05
C ARG A 298 -10.81 8.65 2.78
N VAL A 299 -10.39 7.40 2.88
CA VAL A 299 -10.31 6.51 1.71
C VAL A 299 -10.83 5.10 2.02
N LYS A 300 -11.56 4.53 1.04
CA LYS A 300 -12.01 3.14 1.07
C LYS A 300 -11.58 2.43 -0.21
N PHE A 301 -10.95 1.27 -0.05
CA PHE A 301 -10.66 0.31 -1.11
C PHE A 301 -11.59 -0.88 -0.93
N VAL A 302 -12.34 -1.24 -1.98
CA VAL A 302 -13.30 -2.35 -1.93
C VAL A 302 -13.35 -3.08 -3.27
N ASN A 303 -13.52 -4.40 -3.23
CA ASN A 303 -13.73 -5.21 -4.41
C ASN A 303 -14.84 -6.23 -4.17
N THR A 304 -15.80 -6.32 -5.07
CA THR A 304 -16.88 -7.32 -5.00
C THR A 304 -16.52 -8.59 -5.75
N ALA A 305 -15.50 -8.55 -6.61
CA ALA A 305 -15.01 -9.70 -7.35
C ALA A 305 -13.86 -10.37 -6.60
N GLU A 306 -13.76 -11.70 -6.68
CA GLU A 306 -12.66 -12.51 -6.13
C GLU A 306 -11.36 -12.35 -6.94
N ARG A 307 -10.83 -11.12 -7.02
CA ARG A 307 -9.63 -10.80 -7.81
C ARG A 307 -8.47 -10.43 -6.91
N LEU A 308 -7.30 -10.97 -7.22
CA LEU A 308 -6.05 -10.68 -6.52
C LEU A 308 -5.42 -9.40 -7.07
N ASN A 309 -5.34 -8.38 -6.21
CA ASN A 309 -4.71 -7.10 -6.51
C ASN A 309 -3.46 -6.90 -5.63
N SER A 310 -2.49 -6.13 -6.12
CA SER A 310 -1.35 -5.65 -5.33
C SER A 310 -1.41 -4.13 -5.19
N TYR A 311 -1.19 -3.66 -3.96
CA TYR A 311 -1.24 -2.23 -3.62
C TYR A 311 0.09 -1.79 -3.00
N TYR A 312 0.67 -0.74 -3.56
CA TYR A 312 1.94 -0.16 -3.10
C TYR A 312 1.74 1.30 -2.73
N PHE A 313 2.06 1.64 -1.50
CA PHE A 313 1.99 3.00 -0.98
C PHE A 313 3.39 3.42 -0.52
N SER A 314 3.94 4.47 -1.11
CA SER A 314 5.23 5.04 -0.72
C SER A 314 5.09 6.52 -0.38
N ASN A 315 5.77 6.96 0.69
CA ASN A 315 5.83 8.37 1.11
C ASN A 315 4.46 9.04 1.27
N SER A 316 3.43 8.26 1.59
CA SER A 316 2.02 8.69 1.53
C SER A 316 1.45 8.92 2.93
N THR A 317 0.42 9.77 3.03
CA THR A 317 -0.21 10.11 4.31
C THR A 317 -1.72 9.86 4.23
N PHE A 318 -2.24 9.16 5.24
CA PHE A 318 -3.68 8.97 5.47
C PHE A 318 -4.08 9.81 6.68
N LYS A 319 -4.76 10.94 6.44
CA LYS A 319 -5.11 11.94 7.49
C LYS A 319 -6.31 11.50 8.34
N SER A 320 -7.24 10.77 7.76
CA SER A 320 -8.43 10.23 8.42
C SER A 320 -8.53 8.72 8.17
N ILE A 321 -9.74 8.16 8.17
CA ILE A 321 -9.97 6.72 8.11
C ILE A 321 -9.51 6.16 6.76
N ALA A 322 -8.64 5.14 6.82
CA ALA A 322 -8.28 4.29 5.69
C ALA A 322 -8.90 2.89 5.86
N ASN A 323 -9.81 2.52 4.96
CA ASN A 323 -10.52 1.24 5.01
C ASN A 323 -10.18 0.37 3.80
N PHE A 324 -9.74 -0.86 4.06
CA PHE A 324 -9.56 -1.92 3.09
C PHE A 324 -10.60 -2.99 3.39
N GLU A 325 -11.59 -3.16 2.51
CA GLU A 325 -12.78 -3.97 2.81
C GLU A 325 -13.09 -4.95 1.68
N ASN A 326 -13.32 -6.23 2.00
CA ASN A 326 -13.62 -7.28 1.02
C ASN A 326 -12.57 -7.31 -0.11
N LEU A 327 -11.29 -7.50 0.22
CA LEU A 327 -10.21 -7.52 -0.77
C LEU A 327 -9.46 -8.85 -0.72
N ASN A 328 -9.14 -9.39 -1.91
CA ASN A 328 -8.12 -10.42 -2.06
C ASN A 328 -6.84 -9.73 -2.53
N ILE A 329 -5.80 -9.74 -1.69
CA ILE A 329 -4.57 -8.97 -1.92
C ILE A 329 -3.40 -9.93 -2.10
N ASN A 330 -2.69 -9.79 -3.22
CA ASN A 330 -1.46 -10.53 -3.45
C ASN A 330 -0.32 -9.91 -2.63
N ASP A 331 0.02 -8.64 -2.91
CA ASP A 331 1.02 -7.88 -2.17
C ASP A 331 0.44 -6.57 -1.64
N LEU A 332 0.63 -6.31 -0.35
CA LEU A 332 0.33 -5.02 0.27
C LEU A 332 1.60 -4.45 0.86
N ILE A 333 2.08 -3.32 0.32
CA ILE A 333 3.32 -2.69 0.78
C ILE A 333 3.07 -1.24 1.14
N PHE A 334 3.44 -0.86 2.36
CA PHE A 334 3.53 0.51 2.81
C PHE A 334 4.98 0.84 3.16
N TYR A 335 5.54 1.85 2.50
CA TYR A 335 6.91 2.32 2.71
C TYR A 335 6.90 3.81 3.05
N ASN A 336 7.39 4.18 4.24
CA ASN A 336 7.38 5.58 4.71
C ASN A 336 5.96 6.19 4.69
N VAL A 337 5.01 5.50 5.33
CA VAL A 337 3.59 5.88 5.33
C VAL A 337 3.14 6.31 6.73
N VAL A 338 2.39 7.41 6.78
CA VAL A 338 1.81 7.92 8.03
C VAL A 338 0.31 7.71 8.02
N PHE A 339 -0.20 6.97 9.01
CA PHE A 339 -1.61 6.87 9.32
C PHE A 339 -1.89 7.75 10.54
N GLU A 340 -2.45 8.95 10.30
CA GLU A 340 -2.80 9.91 11.35
C GLU A 340 -4.04 9.46 12.14
N ASN A 341 -4.86 8.58 11.57
CA ASN A 341 -6.09 8.08 12.17
C ASN A 341 -6.28 6.57 11.94
N ILE A 342 -7.50 6.06 12.15
CA ILE A 342 -7.84 4.63 12.11
C ILE A 342 -7.54 4.03 10.72
N VAL A 343 -6.85 2.89 10.71
CA VAL A 343 -6.71 2.03 9.53
C VAL A 343 -7.33 0.67 9.81
N THR A 344 -8.16 0.18 8.88
CA THR A 344 -8.91 -1.06 9.04
C THR A 344 -8.78 -1.96 7.81
N PHE A 345 -8.61 -3.25 8.08
CA PHE A 345 -8.60 -4.34 7.12
C PHE A 345 -9.76 -5.30 7.47
N ASP A 346 -10.93 -5.08 6.86
CA ASP A 346 -12.14 -5.87 7.12
C ASP A 346 -12.37 -6.88 5.98
N LYS A 347 -12.51 -8.16 6.31
CA LYS A 347 -12.69 -9.26 5.34
C LYS A 347 -11.65 -9.22 4.21
N VAL A 348 -10.39 -8.98 4.57
CA VAL A 348 -9.27 -8.96 3.63
C VAL A 348 -8.54 -10.30 3.69
N ASN A 349 -8.39 -10.95 2.55
CA ASN A 349 -7.56 -12.14 2.40
C ASN A 349 -6.21 -11.77 1.78
N PHE A 350 -5.13 -12.11 2.48
CA PHE A 350 -3.76 -11.84 2.04
C PHE A 350 -3.09 -13.13 1.57
N ASN A 351 -2.60 -13.17 0.32
CA ASN A 351 -1.73 -14.26 -0.13
C ASN A 351 -0.34 -14.14 0.52
N ASN A 352 0.24 -12.95 0.47
CA ASN A 352 1.49 -12.62 1.15
C ASN A 352 1.20 -11.71 2.35
N LYS A 353 1.92 -11.92 3.46
CA LYS A 353 1.79 -11.04 4.63
C LYS A 353 2.09 -9.59 4.26
N PRO A 354 1.27 -8.62 4.71
CA PRO A 354 1.47 -7.21 4.38
C PRO A 354 2.81 -6.69 4.94
N ASN A 355 3.45 -5.80 4.19
CA ASN A 355 4.71 -5.18 4.57
C ASN A 355 4.49 -3.73 5.02
N PHE A 356 4.93 -3.40 6.22
CA PHE A 356 4.89 -2.05 6.80
C PHE A 356 6.31 -1.61 7.13
N GLU A 357 6.93 -0.83 6.26
CA GLU A 357 8.28 -0.32 6.44
C GLU A 357 8.25 1.17 6.73
N ASN A 358 8.92 1.58 7.81
CA ASN A 358 8.94 2.97 8.28
C ASN A 358 7.54 3.60 8.40
N CYS A 359 6.56 2.83 8.89
CA CYS A 359 5.19 3.31 9.06
C CYS A 359 4.97 3.91 10.45
N THR A 360 4.00 4.83 10.54
CA THR A 360 3.51 5.42 11.79
C THR A 360 2.01 5.21 11.91
N PHE A 361 1.55 4.77 13.09
CA PHE A 361 0.13 4.55 13.40
C PHE A 361 -0.23 5.39 14.62
N SER A 362 -0.90 6.51 14.40
CA SER A 362 -1.26 7.46 15.46
C SER A 362 -2.55 7.08 16.21
N ASN A 363 -3.38 6.21 15.63
CA ASN A 363 -4.62 5.72 16.22
C ASN A 363 -4.79 4.21 15.92
N GLN A 364 -6.00 3.66 16.07
CA GLN A 364 -6.27 2.22 15.93
C GLN A 364 -5.76 1.62 14.62
N PHE A 365 -5.01 0.53 14.76
CA PHE A 365 -4.56 -0.32 13.66
C PHE A 365 -5.31 -1.66 13.70
N ASN A 366 -6.32 -1.81 12.85
CA ASN A 366 -7.25 -2.93 12.88
C ASN A 366 -6.93 -3.91 11.75
N ILE A 367 -6.07 -4.89 12.05
CA ILE A 367 -5.80 -6.07 11.21
C ILE A 367 -5.91 -7.33 12.08
N GLU A 368 -6.33 -8.46 11.50
CA GLU A 368 -6.28 -9.76 12.18
C GLU A 368 -4.84 -10.15 12.52
N HIS A 369 -4.62 -10.65 13.74
CA HIS A 369 -3.27 -10.89 14.28
C HIS A 369 -2.44 -11.83 13.40
N LYS A 370 -3.04 -12.90 12.86
CA LYS A 370 -2.39 -13.92 12.03
C LYS A 370 -1.60 -13.35 10.83
N TYR A 371 -2.00 -12.18 10.32
CA TYR A 371 -1.34 -11.54 9.18
C TYR A 371 -0.08 -10.75 9.55
N ILE A 372 0.09 -10.39 10.83
CA ILE A 372 1.25 -9.70 11.38
C ILE A 372 2.04 -10.54 12.38
N GLU A 373 1.64 -11.79 12.58
CA GLU A 373 2.33 -12.75 13.44
C GLU A 373 3.55 -13.34 12.73
N TYR A 374 4.73 -13.33 13.33
CA TYR A 374 5.93 -13.95 12.77
C TYR A 374 6.62 -14.85 13.79
N ASN A 375 6.91 -16.10 13.42
CA ASN A 375 7.78 -16.92 14.23
C ASN A 375 9.26 -16.58 13.96
N PHE A 376 10.17 -17.09 14.80
CA PHE A 376 11.61 -16.83 14.65
C PHE A 376 12.17 -17.27 13.28
N GLN A 377 11.69 -18.39 12.73
CA GLN A 377 12.15 -18.91 11.45
C GLN A 377 11.65 -18.04 10.29
N ASP A 378 10.42 -17.53 10.37
CA ASP A 378 9.85 -16.60 9.38
C ASP A 378 10.71 -15.34 9.28
N LEU A 379 11.10 -14.76 10.43
CA LEU A 379 11.98 -13.59 10.49
C LEU A 379 13.39 -13.88 9.92
N GLN A 380 13.94 -15.05 10.25
CA GLN A 380 15.22 -15.46 9.68
C GLN A 380 15.13 -15.61 8.15
N ASN A 381 14.10 -16.30 7.66
CA ASN A 381 13.87 -16.51 6.23
C ASN A 381 13.66 -15.20 5.48
N ARG A 382 12.89 -14.27 6.06
CA ARG A 382 12.63 -12.93 5.51
C ARG A 382 13.90 -12.13 5.27
N THR A 383 14.97 -12.39 6.04
CA THR A 383 16.24 -11.65 5.93
C THR A 383 17.32 -12.39 5.14
N ASN A 384 17.10 -13.64 4.72
CA ASN A 384 18.14 -14.45 4.09
C ASN A 384 18.69 -13.83 2.80
N ASN A 385 17.82 -13.21 2.01
CA ASN A 385 18.13 -12.63 0.68
C ASN A 385 18.34 -11.11 0.71
N ILE A 386 18.39 -10.50 1.90
CA ILE A 386 18.61 -9.05 2.05
C ILE A 386 20.11 -8.79 2.24
N THR A 387 20.67 -7.82 1.51
CA THR A 387 22.08 -7.42 1.60
C THR A 387 22.40 -6.85 2.98
N ASP A 388 21.65 -5.83 3.43
CA ASP A 388 21.78 -5.26 4.77
C ASP A 388 20.79 -5.90 5.75
N LYS A 389 21.13 -7.10 6.21
CA LYS A 389 20.32 -7.85 7.17
C LYS A 389 20.14 -7.10 8.49
N TYR A 390 21.14 -6.33 8.90
CA TYR A 390 21.09 -5.57 10.15
C TYR A 390 20.02 -4.49 10.08
N LYS A 391 20.00 -3.69 9.01
CA LYS A 391 19.01 -2.63 8.82
C LYS A 391 17.59 -3.18 8.71
N ALA A 392 17.36 -4.23 7.93
CA ALA A 392 16.04 -4.84 7.81
C ALA A 392 15.49 -5.36 9.16
N LEU A 393 16.35 -5.94 10.00
CA LEU A 393 15.96 -6.37 11.35
C LEU A 393 15.72 -5.18 12.29
N LEU A 394 16.51 -4.12 12.19
CA LEU A 394 16.29 -2.90 12.96
C LEU A 394 14.91 -2.30 12.65
N ASP A 395 14.53 -2.24 11.37
CA ASP A 395 13.25 -1.69 10.93
C ASP A 395 12.07 -2.59 11.33
N ALA A 396 12.22 -3.91 11.20
CA ALA A 396 11.23 -4.86 11.72
C ALA A 396 11.03 -4.74 13.24
N ARG A 397 12.12 -4.54 14.00
CA ARG A 397 12.04 -4.36 15.46
C ARG A 397 11.29 -3.07 15.81
N ASP A 398 11.57 -1.99 15.09
CA ASP A 398 10.85 -0.71 15.27
C ASP A 398 9.35 -0.87 14.98
N LEU A 399 9.00 -1.58 13.90
CA LEU A 399 7.62 -1.89 13.57
C LEU A 399 6.93 -2.65 14.72
N PHE A 400 7.52 -3.75 15.19
CA PHE A 400 6.92 -4.53 16.29
C PHE A 400 6.76 -3.71 17.57
N ARG A 401 7.73 -2.84 17.87
CA ARG A 401 7.63 -1.90 19.01
C ARG A 401 6.44 -0.95 18.86
N LYS A 402 6.24 -0.37 17.68
CA LYS A 402 5.11 0.53 17.36
C LYS A 402 3.77 -0.21 17.43
N LEU A 403 3.65 -1.37 16.78
CA LEU A 403 2.44 -2.19 16.79
C LEU A 403 2.09 -2.65 18.21
N LYS A 404 3.08 -3.07 19.00
CA LYS A 404 2.90 -3.42 20.41
C LYS A 404 2.35 -2.23 21.21
N SER A 405 2.95 -1.06 21.07
CA SER A 405 2.49 0.16 21.74
C SER A 405 1.04 0.49 21.37
N ASN A 406 0.68 0.33 20.09
CA ASN A 406 -0.68 0.52 19.59
C ASN A 406 -1.66 -0.47 20.24
N ARG A 407 -1.34 -1.76 20.27
CA ARG A 407 -2.18 -2.79 20.91
C ARG A 407 -2.39 -2.54 22.41
N ILE A 408 -1.34 -2.13 23.13
CA ILE A 408 -1.45 -1.74 24.55
C ILE A 408 -2.39 -0.54 24.73
N ALA A 409 -2.24 0.50 23.90
CA ALA A 409 -3.07 1.71 23.96
C ALA A 409 -4.55 1.42 23.72
N HIS A 410 -4.88 0.33 23.02
CA HIS A 410 -6.24 -0.10 22.71
C HIS A 410 -6.66 -1.38 23.45
N HIS A 411 -6.06 -1.67 24.61
CA HIS A 411 -6.44 -2.77 25.52
C HIS A 411 -6.39 -4.19 24.93
N ASN A 412 -5.64 -4.43 23.84
CA ASN A 412 -5.40 -5.76 23.31
C ASN A 412 -4.06 -6.33 23.83
N LEU A 413 -4.10 -6.88 25.05
CA LEU A 413 -2.90 -7.34 25.77
C LEU A 413 -2.34 -8.67 25.24
N ILE A 414 -3.17 -9.53 24.63
CA ILE A 414 -2.76 -10.80 24.02
C ILE A 414 -1.83 -10.51 22.84
N ASP A 415 -2.32 -9.77 21.85
CA ASP A 415 -1.55 -9.38 20.67
C ASP A 415 -0.27 -8.61 21.04
N ALA A 416 -0.36 -7.73 22.05
CA ALA A 416 0.80 -6.97 22.51
C ALA A 416 1.89 -7.88 23.11
N SER A 417 1.49 -8.95 23.80
CA SER A 417 2.40 -9.94 24.35
C SER A 417 3.13 -10.72 23.26
N GLU A 418 2.44 -11.08 22.19
CA GLU A 418 3.02 -11.80 21.03
C GLU A 418 3.95 -10.88 20.23
N LEU A 419 3.54 -9.65 19.95
CA LEU A 419 4.40 -8.65 19.29
C LEU A 419 5.66 -8.34 20.11
N ARG A 420 5.58 -8.42 21.44
CA ARG A 420 6.76 -8.32 22.31
C ARG A 420 7.72 -9.50 22.11
N ALA A 421 7.22 -10.72 21.93
CA ALA A 421 8.09 -11.86 21.62
C ALA A 421 8.77 -11.68 20.26
N GLN A 422 8.04 -11.20 19.25
CA GLN A 422 8.56 -10.91 17.92
C GLN A 422 9.62 -9.80 17.90
N GLU A 423 9.43 -8.75 18.72
CA GLU A 423 10.45 -7.73 18.97
C GLU A 423 11.75 -8.35 19.52
N LEU A 424 11.64 -9.30 20.45
CA LEU A 424 12.79 -9.99 21.06
C LEU A 424 13.49 -10.95 20.09
N TYR A 425 12.73 -11.71 19.29
CA TYR A 425 13.30 -12.52 18.20
C TYR A 425 14.11 -11.66 17.23
N THR A 426 13.53 -10.53 16.84
CA THR A 426 14.18 -9.59 15.93
C THR A 426 15.44 -9.00 16.55
N ARG A 427 15.41 -8.64 17.84
CA ARG A 427 16.60 -8.17 18.57
C ARG A 427 17.71 -9.22 18.64
N GLU A 428 17.37 -10.49 18.86
CA GLU A 428 18.35 -11.59 18.86
C GLU A 428 19.05 -11.72 17.50
N LEU A 429 18.29 -11.67 16.41
CA LEU A 429 18.79 -11.74 15.04
C LEU A 429 19.58 -10.47 14.66
N GLU A 430 19.10 -9.28 15.03
CA GLU A 430 19.78 -8.01 14.80
C GLU A 430 21.17 -8.02 15.45
N LEU A 431 21.24 -8.45 16.72
CA LEU A 431 22.50 -8.63 17.44
C LEU A 431 23.36 -9.74 16.86
N LYS A 432 22.85 -10.65 16.02
CA LYS A 432 23.68 -11.61 15.29
C LYS A 432 24.44 -10.93 14.16
N HIS A 433 23.78 -10.02 13.43
CA HIS A 433 24.32 -9.35 12.23
C HIS A 433 25.00 -8.01 12.49
N LYS A 434 24.84 -7.41 13.68
CA LYS A 434 25.53 -6.17 14.07
C LYS A 434 27.06 -6.34 14.07
N GLU A 435 27.80 -5.38 13.51
CA GLU A 435 29.26 -5.30 13.63
C GLU A 435 29.70 -4.62 14.94
N ASN A 436 30.91 -4.92 15.44
CA ASN A 436 31.51 -4.29 16.61
C ASN A 436 30.64 -4.29 17.90
N LYS A 437 30.16 -5.48 18.30
CA LYS A 437 29.32 -5.66 19.51
C LYS A 437 30.11 -5.40 20.80
N SER A 438 29.53 -4.59 21.68
CA SER A 438 30.00 -4.42 23.06
C SER A 438 29.85 -5.73 23.87
N LEU A 439 30.57 -5.85 25.00
CA LEU A 439 30.41 -6.99 25.92
C LEU A 439 28.95 -7.15 26.37
N LYS A 440 28.29 -6.03 26.68
CA LYS A 440 26.87 -6.00 27.06
C LYS A 440 25.98 -6.62 25.98
N GLU A 441 26.19 -6.28 24.72
CA GLU A 441 25.40 -6.80 23.60
C GLU A 441 25.69 -8.28 23.30
N LYS A 442 26.94 -8.73 23.50
CA LYS A 442 27.26 -10.16 23.45
C LYS A 442 26.48 -10.93 24.52
N ILE A 443 26.46 -10.41 25.76
CA ILE A 443 25.70 -11.01 26.87
C ILE A 443 24.19 -10.97 26.57
N GLU A 444 23.66 -9.83 26.12
CA GLU A 444 22.24 -9.67 25.76
C GLU A 444 21.79 -10.69 24.71
N ARG A 445 22.59 -10.87 23.64
CA ARG A 445 22.27 -11.88 22.61
C ARG A 445 22.20 -13.29 23.18
N TRP A 446 23.15 -13.66 24.04
CA TRP A 446 23.12 -14.97 24.71
C TRP A 446 21.91 -15.11 25.62
N GLN A 447 21.56 -14.08 26.39
CA GLN A 447 20.35 -14.08 27.22
C GLN A 447 19.08 -14.27 26.38
N LEU A 448 18.94 -13.55 25.27
CA LEU A 448 17.81 -13.70 24.36
C LEU A 448 17.73 -15.11 23.77
N PHE A 449 18.87 -15.64 23.31
CA PHE A 449 18.96 -17.02 22.81
C PHE A 449 18.51 -18.05 23.86
N PHE A 450 18.99 -17.95 25.09
CA PHE A 450 18.60 -18.85 26.17
C PHE A 450 17.11 -18.72 26.51
N TYR A 451 16.58 -17.50 26.62
CA TYR A 451 15.15 -17.30 26.89
C TYR A 451 14.26 -17.89 25.80
N ARG A 452 14.65 -17.74 24.52
CA ARG A 452 13.90 -18.36 23.42
C ARG A 452 13.91 -19.89 23.52
N LYS A 453 15.06 -20.50 23.82
CA LYS A 453 15.18 -21.96 23.96
C LYS A 453 14.47 -22.51 25.20
N LEU A 454 14.45 -21.75 26.29
CA LEU A 454 13.82 -22.17 27.54
C LEU A 454 12.30 -22.02 27.52
N CYS A 455 11.77 -20.86 27.12
CA CYS A 455 10.35 -20.53 27.30
C CYS A 455 9.75 -19.72 26.14
N ASP A 456 10.46 -19.63 25.02
CA ASP A 456 10.07 -18.85 23.85
C ASP A 456 9.73 -17.38 24.16
N HIS A 457 10.52 -16.77 25.06
CA HIS A 457 10.25 -15.41 25.60
C HIS A 457 8.94 -15.28 26.38
N HIS A 458 8.58 -16.30 27.14
CA HIS A 458 7.39 -16.36 27.99
C HIS A 458 6.08 -16.38 27.20
N THR A 459 6.05 -17.05 26.06
CA THR A 459 4.82 -17.35 25.30
C THR A 459 4.43 -18.82 25.51
N ASP A 460 5.39 -19.75 25.46
CA ASP A 460 5.12 -21.20 25.53
C ASP A 460 5.36 -21.79 26.95
N ILE A 461 4.26 -22.11 27.64
CA ILE A 461 4.27 -22.77 28.96
C ILE A 461 4.86 -24.17 28.88
N LEU A 462 4.50 -24.94 27.86
CA LEU A 462 4.91 -26.34 27.72
C LEU A 462 6.41 -26.42 27.45
N GLN A 463 6.93 -25.51 26.61
CA GLN A 463 8.36 -25.39 26.39
C GLN A 463 9.10 -25.07 27.68
N SER A 464 8.58 -24.13 28.48
CA SER A 464 9.17 -23.77 29.76
C SER A 464 9.14 -24.91 30.78
N LEU A 465 8.06 -25.69 30.84
CA LEU A 465 7.96 -26.88 31.69
C LEU A 465 8.93 -27.97 31.25
N ASN A 466 8.98 -28.27 29.94
CA ASN A 466 9.89 -29.26 29.39
C ASN A 466 11.35 -28.88 29.65
N SER A 467 11.70 -27.60 29.56
CA SER A 467 13.05 -27.12 29.92
C SER A 467 13.37 -27.29 31.41
N LEU A 468 12.40 -27.06 32.30
CA LEU A 468 12.56 -27.34 33.73
C LEU A 468 12.83 -28.85 33.96
N ILE A 469 12.05 -29.70 33.31
CA ILE A 469 12.14 -31.16 33.44
C ILE A 469 13.45 -31.71 32.90
N ILE A 470 13.96 -31.19 31.77
CA ILE A 470 15.28 -31.55 31.23
C ILE A 470 16.39 -31.29 32.26
N ILE A 471 16.38 -30.13 32.92
CA ILE A 471 17.39 -29.75 33.90
C ILE A 471 17.38 -30.70 35.10
N ILE A 472 16.19 -31.03 35.61
CA ILE A 472 16.00 -31.99 36.70
C ILE A 472 16.44 -33.40 36.27
N GLY A 473 16.05 -33.84 35.07
CA GLY A 473 16.35 -35.17 34.57
C GLY A 473 17.84 -35.41 34.32
N ILE A 474 18.53 -34.49 33.63
CA ILE A 474 19.98 -34.61 33.38
C ILE A 474 20.75 -34.64 34.70
N PHE A 475 20.37 -33.79 35.67
CA PHE A 475 20.95 -33.82 37.01
C PHE A 475 20.74 -35.17 37.69
N GLY A 476 19.52 -35.73 37.61
CA GLY A 476 19.20 -37.05 38.14
C GLY A 476 20.05 -38.17 37.51
N ILE A 477 20.21 -38.16 36.18
CA ILE A 477 21.02 -39.15 35.44
C ILE A 477 22.48 -39.08 35.88
N LEU A 478 23.07 -37.89 35.87
CA LEU A 478 24.49 -37.74 36.23
C LEU A 478 24.73 -38.07 37.70
N SER A 479 23.85 -37.64 38.60
CA SER A 479 23.94 -37.98 40.03
C SER A 479 23.93 -39.49 40.25
N PHE A 480 23.03 -40.20 39.56
CA PHE A 480 22.96 -41.66 39.62
C PHE A 480 24.22 -42.33 39.05
N LEU A 481 24.72 -41.87 37.90
CA LEU A 481 25.97 -42.37 37.31
C LEU A 481 27.18 -42.12 38.23
N THR A 482 27.27 -40.96 38.87
CA THR A 482 28.33 -40.63 39.82
C THR A 482 28.34 -41.58 41.01
N ILE A 483 27.17 -41.85 41.61
CA ILE A 483 27.03 -42.81 42.72
C ILE A 483 27.51 -44.19 42.29
N ILE A 484 27.02 -44.68 41.15
CA ILE A 484 27.40 -46.00 40.61
C ILE A 484 28.90 -46.10 40.35
N SER A 485 29.48 -45.07 39.73
CA SER A 485 30.87 -45.08 39.29
C SER A 485 31.84 -45.10 40.47
N ILE A 486 31.53 -44.31 41.52
CA ILE A 486 32.34 -44.26 42.75
C ILE A 486 32.17 -45.55 43.56
N ASN A 487 30.95 -46.10 43.64
CA ASN A 487 30.72 -47.37 44.32
C ASN A 487 31.46 -48.51 43.63
N HIS A 488 31.48 -48.54 42.30
CA HIS A 488 32.25 -49.51 41.53
C HIS A 488 33.75 -49.36 41.73
N TYR A 489 34.27 -48.12 41.74
CA TYR A 489 35.68 -47.83 42.02
C TYR A 489 36.11 -48.32 43.42
N LEU A 490 35.21 -48.23 44.40
CA LEU A 490 35.40 -48.74 45.76
C LEU A 490 35.16 -50.25 45.90
N GLY A 491 34.88 -50.97 44.80
CA GLY A 491 34.71 -52.43 44.78
C GLY A 491 33.31 -52.93 45.15
N TYR A 492 32.31 -52.05 45.29
CA TYR A 492 30.93 -52.45 45.58
C TYR A 492 30.25 -53.02 44.32
N LYS A 493 29.82 -54.28 44.38
CA LYS A 493 29.02 -54.92 43.32
C LYS A 493 27.56 -54.49 43.44
N ILE A 494 27.09 -53.69 42.50
CA ILE A 494 25.72 -53.21 42.44
C ILE A 494 24.80 -54.34 41.97
N SER A 495 23.75 -54.63 42.75
CA SER A 495 22.63 -55.49 42.37
C SER A 495 21.35 -54.67 42.28
N ILE A 496 20.47 -54.97 41.31
CA ILE A 496 19.22 -54.23 41.03
C ILE A 496 18.34 -54.14 42.30
N ASN A 497 18.34 -55.18 43.13
CA ASN A 497 17.54 -55.25 44.37
C ASN A 497 18.10 -54.39 45.53
N HIS A 498 19.31 -53.84 45.40
CA HIS A 498 19.97 -53.04 46.44
C HIS A 498 20.30 -51.60 46.01
N LEU A 499 19.68 -51.11 44.92
CA LEU A 499 19.91 -49.76 44.40
C LEU A 499 19.74 -48.65 45.46
N TYR A 500 18.81 -48.82 46.41
CA TYR A 500 18.57 -47.87 47.51
C TYR A 500 19.77 -47.73 48.47
N PHE A 501 20.49 -48.83 48.75
CA PHE A 501 21.68 -48.81 49.62
C PHE A 501 22.91 -48.17 48.96
N SER A 502 22.87 -47.96 47.65
CA SER A 502 23.97 -47.37 46.87
C SER A 502 24.31 -45.95 47.34
N LEU A 503 23.29 -45.14 47.68
CA LEU A 503 23.49 -43.78 48.19
C LEU A 503 24.10 -43.78 49.60
N ASP A 504 23.64 -44.69 50.47
CA ASP A 504 24.16 -44.80 51.85
C ASP A 504 25.62 -45.29 51.89
N PHE A 505 25.98 -46.21 50.99
CA PHE A 505 27.36 -46.66 50.81
C PHE A 505 28.24 -45.51 50.31
N TYR A 506 27.77 -44.77 49.30
CA TYR A 506 28.46 -43.59 48.78
C TYR A 506 28.75 -42.57 49.88
N ASP A 507 27.72 -42.17 50.64
CA ASP A 507 27.83 -41.13 51.67
C ASP A 507 28.81 -41.53 52.79
N LYS A 508 28.93 -42.83 53.12
CA LYS A 508 29.91 -43.33 54.10
C LYS A 508 31.35 -43.25 53.64
N HIS A 509 31.62 -43.48 52.35
CA HIS A 509 32.98 -43.66 51.85
C HIS A 509 33.56 -42.43 51.14
N ILE A 510 32.73 -41.50 50.65
CA ILE A 510 33.18 -40.37 49.84
C ILE A 510 34.16 -39.44 50.57
N LYS A 511 33.96 -39.22 51.88
CA LYS A 511 34.83 -38.34 52.69
C LYS A 511 36.27 -38.86 52.76
N SER A 512 36.43 -40.18 52.93
CA SER A 512 37.76 -40.80 52.94
C SER A 512 38.40 -40.76 51.55
N LEU A 513 37.62 -40.94 50.48
CA LEU A 513 38.11 -40.86 49.11
C LEU A 513 38.66 -39.46 48.77
N ILE A 514 37.96 -38.40 49.21
CA ILE A 514 38.40 -37.00 49.03
C ILE A 514 39.72 -36.74 49.74
N GLN A 515 39.89 -37.23 50.97
CA GLN A 515 41.12 -37.04 51.73
C GLN A 515 42.31 -37.75 51.08
N ASN A 516 42.10 -38.95 50.54
CA ASN A 516 43.18 -39.76 49.96
C ASN A 516 43.54 -39.36 48.52
N HIS A 517 42.58 -38.81 47.76
CA HIS A 517 42.72 -38.54 46.32
C HIS A 517 42.18 -37.16 45.91
N TYR A 518 42.58 -36.11 46.64
CA TYR A 518 42.07 -34.75 46.45
C TYR A 518 42.12 -34.24 44.99
N LEU A 519 43.30 -34.32 44.34
CA LEU A 519 43.48 -33.84 42.96
C LEU A 519 42.60 -34.60 41.96
N PHE A 520 42.48 -35.91 42.12
CA PHE A 520 41.66 -36.75 41.24
C PHE A 520 40.17 -36.36 41.32
N ILE A 521 39.65 -36.11 42.53
CA ILE A 521 38.26 -35.70 42.71
C ILE A 521 38.03 -34.28 42.21
N PHE A 522 38.99 -33.37 42.38
CA PHE A 522 38.91 -32.03 41.80
C PHE A 522 38.70 -32.07 40.27
N PHE A 523 39.51 -32.83 39.54
CA PHE A 523 39.34 -32.99 38.08
C PHE A 523 38.04 -33.72 37.72
N THR A 524 37.64 -34.72 38.52
CA THR A 524 36.37 -35.43 38.33
C THR A 524 35.18 -34.47 38.45
N ASN A 525 35.20 -33.56 39.42
CA ASN A 525 34.17 -32.54 39.60
C ASN A 525 34.11 -31.57 38.41
N LEU A 526 35.27 -31.11 37.93
CA LEU A 526 35.33 -30.25 36.74
C LEU A 526 34.70 -30.95 35.52
N LEU A 527 35.01 -32.23 35.34
CA LEU A 527 34.49 -33.05 34.25
C LEU A 527 32.97 -33.24 34.36
N ILE A 528 32.45 -33.59 35.55
CA ILE A 528 31.01 -33.78 35.78
C ILE A 528 30.25 -32.48 35.57
N ILE A 529 30.77 -31.35 36.06
CA ILE A 529 30.20 -30.02 35.84
C ILE A 529 30.14 -29.68 34.35
N PHE A 530 31.25 -29.90 33.64
CA PHE A 530 31.31 -29.65 32.20
C PHE A 530 30.36 -30.57 31.43
N ALA A 531 30.29 -31.85 31.79
CA ALA A 531 29.36 -32.82 31.22
C ALA A 531 27.91 -32.42 31.45
N TYR A 532 27.55 -31.96 32.65
CA TYR A 532 26.21 -31.46 32.97
C TYR A 532 25.84 -30.26 32.10
N LEU A 533 26.69 -29.23 32.08
CA LEU A 533 26.45 -28.03 31.26
C LEU A 533 26.39 -28.37 29.77
N PHE A 534 27.27 -29.24 29.29
CA PHE A 534 27.29 -29.71 27.91
C PHE A 534 25.99 -30.44 27.54
N LEU A 535 25.53 -31.38 28.37
CA LEU A 535 24.28 -32.11 28.14
C LEU A 535 23.07 -31.18 28.17
N VAL A 536 23.03 -30.21 29.10
CA VAL A 536 21.95 -29.20 29.15
C VAL A 536 21.96 -28.34 27.88
N ILE A 537 23.11 -27.84 27.46
CA ILE A 537 23.23 -27.05 26.21
C ILE A 537 22.84 -27.90 25.00
N LEU A 538 23.29 -29.15 24.93
CA LEU A 538 22.96 -30.08 23.85
C LEU A 538 21.45 -30.33 23.78
N ALA A 539 20.81 -30.57 24.94
CA ALA A 539 19.37 -30.79 25.05
C ALA A 539 18.55 -29.55 24.68
N LEU A 540 19.04 -28.34 24.94
CA LEU A 540 18.34 -27.10 24.59
C LEU A 540 18.56 -26.68 23.13
N CYS A 541 19.75 -26.93 22.58
CA CYS A 541 20.14 -26.43 21.26
C CYS A 541 19.70 -27.35 20.11
N VAL A 542 19.73 -28.68 20.29
CA VAL A 542 19.50 -29.65 19.21
C VAL A 542 18.08 -30.21 19.28
N LYS A 543 17.24 -29.91 18.27
CA LYS A 543 15.81 -30.29 18.26
C LYS A 543 15.57 -31.79 18.46
N PHE A 544 16.36 -32.65 17.80
CA PHE A 544 16.24 -34.10 17.90
C PHE A 544 16.62 -34.59 19.31
N MET A 545 17.78 -34.17 19.82
CA MET A 545 18.22 -34.51 21.17
C MET A 545 17.25 -34.01 22.24
N ARG A 546 16.67 -32.81 22.07
CA ARG A 546 15.68 -32.26 23.00
C ARG A 546 14.53 -33.23 23.25
N LYS A 547 13.96 -33.83 22.19
CA LYS A 547 12.87 -34.79 22.33
C LYS A 547 13.30 -36.03 23.12
N ILE A 548 14.48 -36.57 22.83
CA ILE A 548 15.05 -37.72 23.56
C ILE A 548 15.26 -37.37 25.03
N PHE A 549 15.91 -36.24 25.32
CA PHE A 549 16.18 -35.81 26.69
C PHE A 549 14.89 -35.52 27.47
N ILE A 550 13.84 -35.00 26.84
CA ILE A 550 12.53 -34.83 27.51
C ILE A 550 11.99 -36.18 27.98
N VAL A 551 11.88 -37.16 27.08
CA VAL A 551 11.35 -38.50 27.40
C VAL A 551 12.20 -39.18 28.47
N LEU A 552 13.53 -39.17 28.30
CA LEU A 552 14.46 -39.75 29.27
C LEU A 552 14.36 -39.06 30.64
N SER A 553 14.23 -37.72 30.66
CA SER A 553 14.10 -36.95 31.90
C SER A 553 12.82 -37.29 32.66
N TYR A 554 11.68 -37.39 31.97
CA TYR A 554 10.43 -37.84 32.60
C TYR A 554 10.57 -39.23 33.21
N LEU A 555 11.12 -40.19 32.47
CA LEU A 555 11.32 -41.57 32.95
C LEU A 555 12.23 -41.60 34.17
N VAL A 556 13.37 -40.89 34.10
CA VAL A 556 14.35 -40.85 35.20
C VAL A 556 13.77 -40.18 36.44
N ILE A 557 13.04 -39.07 36.29
CA ILE A 557 12.42 -38.39 37.44
C ILE A 557 11.44 -39.33 38.14
N VAL A 558 10.60 -40.05 37.40
CA VAL A 558 9.67 -41.04 37.98
C VAL A 558 10.43 -42.16 38.69
N CYS A 559 11.47 -42.73 38.07
CA CYS A 559 12.29 -43.77 38.70
C CYS A 559 12.98 -43.28 39.99
N ILE A 560 13.56 -42.08 39.98
CA ILE A 560 14.22 -41.52 41.17
C ILE A 560 13.20 -41.24 42.29
N MET A 561 12.01 -40.75 41.95
CA MET A 561 10.93 -40.54 42.93
C MET A 561 10.48 -41.85 43.60
N ILE A 562 10.52 -42.98 42.88
CA ILE A 562 10.21 -44.31 43.45
C ILE A 562 11.36 -44.82 44.35
N ILE A 563 12.62 -44.63 43.94
CA ILE A 563 13.78 -45.18 44.65
C ILE A 563 14.13 -44.32 45.88
N SER A 564 14.41 -43.04 45.69
CA SER A 564 14.76 -42.12 46.76
C SER A 564 14.60 -40.66 46.29
N PRO A 565 13.50 -39.99 46.66
CA PRO A 565 13.27 -38.58 46.32
C PRO A 565 14.40 -37.64 46.77
N LYS A 566 15.18 -38.04 47.79
CA LYS A 566 16.31 -37.29 48.33
C LYS A 566 17.39 -36.99 47.27
N ILE A 567 17.50 -37.81 46.22
CA ILE A 567 18.48 -37.62 45.14
C ILE A 567 18.16 -36.37 44.30
N LEU A 568 16.88 -36.01 44.14
CA LEU A 568 16.45 -34.81 43.40
C LEU A 568 16.56 -33.52 44.25
N ILE A 569 16.50 -33.65 45.58
CA ILE A 569 16.51 -32.53 46.53
C ILE A 569 17.93 -32.36 47.12
N GLN A 570 18.94 -32.18 46.27
CA GLN A 570 20.29 -31.84 46.75
C GLN A 570 20.47 -30.34 47.01
N ALA A 571 19.43 -29.53 46.85
CA ALA A 571 19.49 -28.07 46.79
C ALA A 571 20.01 -27.36 48.06
N ILE A 572 20.36 -28.06 49.15
CA ILE A 572 20.81 -27.43 50.40
C ILE A 572 22.05 -28.13 51.03
N GLY A 573 22.50 -29.28 50.50
CA GLY A 573 23.62 -30.02 51.12
C GLY A 573 24.99 -29.31 51.08
N ILE A 574 25.18 -28.40 50.13
CA ILE A 574 26.43 -27.64 49.89
C ILE A 574 26.67 -26.55 50.94
N PHE A 575 25.59 -26.01 51.52
CA PHE A 575 25.63 -24.93 52.51
C PHE A 575 25.41 -25.44 53.94
N THR A 576 25.39 -26.77 54.12
CA THR A 576 25.30 -27.40 55.44
C THR A 576 26.59 -28.15 55.73
N ASP A 577 27.09 -28.10 56.97
CA ASP A 577 28.34 -28.74 57.44
C ASP A 577 28.38 -30.28 57.30
N LYS A 578 27.39 -30.89 56.65
CA LYS A 578 27.18 -32.34 56.56
C LYS A 578 27.90 -33.01 55.38
N ARG A 579 28.32 -32.27 54.34
CA ARG A 579 29.01 -32.84 53.16
C ARG A 579 30.42 -32.26 53.01
N ALA A 580 31.36 -33.08 52.55
CA ALA A 580 32.76 -32.70 52.41
C ALA A 580 32.96 -31.72 51.24
N LEU A 581 33.86 -30.76 51.40
CA LEU A 581 34.31 -29.87 50.33
C LEU A 581 34.85 -30.73 49.17
N LEU A 582 34.37 -30.51 47.94
CA LEU A 582 34.61 -31.33 46.73
C LEU A 582 33.86 -32.66 46.62
N ASP A 583 32.82 -32.93 47.42
CA ASP A 583 31.88 -34.02 47.11
C ASP A 583 31.29 -33.85 45.69
N PRO A 584 31.48 -34.81 44.76
CA PRO A 584 30.96 -34.73 43.40
C PRO A 584 29.47 -34.47 43.28
N LEU A 585 28.65 -35.04 44.17
CA LEU A 585 27.21 -34.78 44.20
C LEU A 585 26.92 -33.33 44.62
N SER A 586 27.65 -32.84 45.62
CA SER A 586 27.56 -31.44 46.05
C SER A 586 28.01 -30.47 44.94
N ALA A 587 29.08 -30.79 44.20
CA ALA A 587 29.59 -29.94 43.12
C ALA A 587 28.58 -29.80 41.97
N ILE A 588 28.00 -30.90 41.48
CA ILE A 588 26.97 -30.85 40.43
C ILE A 588 25.63 -30.28 40.95
N GLY A 589 25.27 -30.57 42.21
CA GLY A 589 24.09 -30.02 42.88
C GLY A 589 24.09 -28.49 42.96
N GLY A 590 25.25 -27.85 43.11
CA GLY A 590 25.37 -26.40 43.21
C GLY A 590 25.03 -25.71 41.90
N ILE A 591 25.58 -26.23 40.80
CA ILE A 591 25.29 -25.71 39.45
C ILE A 591 23.86 -26.03 39.04
N TYR A 592 23.38 -27.23 39.35
CA TYR A 592 21.98 -27.60 39.16
C TYR A 592 21.05 -26.60 39.86
N THR A 593 21.31 -26.26 41.13
CA THR A 593 20.47 -25.33 41.90
C THR A 593 20.42 -23.94 41.28
N LEU A 594 21.56 -23.42 40.80
CA LEU A 594 21.61 -22.15 40.08
C LEU A 594 20.75 -22.19 38.80
N LEU A 595 20.94 -23.21 37.96
CA LEU A 595 20.17 -23.36 36.71
C LEU A 595 18.68 -23.59 36.99
N PHE A 596 18.35 -24.39 38.00
CA PHE A 596 16.99 -24.65 38.43
C PHE A 596 16.31 -23.34 38.86
N ALA A 597 16.96 -22.52 39.69
CA ALA A 597 16.41 -21.22 40.09
C ALA A 597 16.11 -20.31 38.89
N PHE A 598 17.04 -20.22 37.92
CA PHE A 598 16.81 -19.43 36.69
C PHE A 598 15.63 -19.95 35.86
N VAL A 599 15.52 -21.27 35.67
CA VAL A 599 14.46 -21.85 34.83
C VAL A 599 13.11 -21.87 35.54
N VAL A 600 13.07 -22.11 36.85
CA VAL A 600 11.86 -21.97 37.66
C VAL A 600 11.38 -20.52 37.66
N TYR A 601 12.27 -19.55 37.82
CA TYR A 601 11.89 -18.13 37.71
C TYR A 601 11.29 -17.82 36.34
N SER A 602 11.91 -18.32 35.26
CA SER A 602 11.38 -18.19 33.91
C SER A 602 10.02 -18.86 33.76
N PHE A 603 9.82 -20.05 34.34
CA PHE A 603 8.58 -20.80 34.30
C PHE A 603 7.45 -20.09 35.04
N ILE A 604 7.69 -19.64 36.28
CA ILE A 604 6.73 -18.85 37.08
C ILE A 604 6.30 -17.60 36.31
N LYS A 605 7.26 -16.90 35.70
CA LYS A 605 6.97 -15.70 34.91
C LYS A 605 6.14 -16.02 33.66
N THR A 606 6.38 -17.16 33.02
CA THR A 606 5.62 -17.63 31.85
C THR A 606 4.19 -17.99 32.24
N ILE A 607 4.00 -18.75 33.33
CA ILE A 607 2.67 -19.05 33.88
C ILE A 607 1.93 -17.77 34.23
N ARG A 608 2.54 -16.87 35.00
CA ARG A 608 1.89 -15.63 35.42
C ARG A 608 1.36 -14.85 34.22
N LYS A 609 2.19 -14.71 33.18
CA LYS A 609 1.83 -14.00 31.95
C LYS A 609 0.66 -14.67 31.21
N ASN A 610 0.63 -16.00 31.14
CA ASN A 610 -0.44 -16.74 30.48
C ASN A 610 -1.67 -17.01 31.36
N SER A 611 -1.58 -16.81 32.68
CA SER A 611 -2.71 -16.94 33.62
C SER A 611 -3.51 -15.64 33.81
N ILE A 612 -2.88 -14.50 33.56
CA ILE A 612 -3.52 -13.16 33.65
C ILE A 612 -4.33 -12.84 32.39
N VAL A 613 -4.15 -13.64 31.35
CA VAL A 613 -4.75 -13.47 30.04
C VAL A 613 -5.63 -14.70 29.81
N PRO A 614 -6.97 -14.62 29.94
CA PRO A 614 -7.81 -15.76 29.63
C PRO A 614 -7.62 -16.13 28.15
N ASN A 615 -7.42 -17.42 27.90
CA ASN A 615 -7.46 -18.01 26.56
C ASN A 615 -8.77 -17.71 25.84
#